data_AF-A0A1V5PTQ9-F1
#
_entry.id   AF-A0A1V5PTQ9-F1
#
_cell.length_a   1.000
_cell.length_b   1.000
_cell.length_c   1.000
_cell.angle_alpha   90.00
_cell.angle_beta   90.00
_cell.angle_gamma   90.00
#
_symmetry.space_group_name_H-M   'P 1'
#
loop_
_entity.id
_entity.type
_entity.pdbx_description
1 polymer ?
#
loop_
_entity_poly.entity_id
_entity_poly.type
_entity_poly.pdbx_seq_one_letter_code
_entity_poly.pdbx_strand_id
1 'polypeptide(L)'
;MKAKRFFNRIGCFICTKEIFEDRQLSMSMYKYFLIGIMIRMLFIPFFFQRDILSTYQRAAETVFAGNIGADFQQLLTHLIHSGYLFLIKPFLPAASQLSSILLNQDTWTSWIGFNSMDYVYRILTMFKLPYLALDIASMFLLIRLLYDGEPLKKLKVFKYWVFNPLVIFVLYIFARHDIIGIFVTLVALLLAKNGRKYWAIIILSFGIALRFFPVMILPFMIFYLSRKKKDYMILFSIGIAGLIAVEAFSYVYFGRSVIFSLLNAQHFDYILSAKIDLIIHDRIYLFVVAYFLLFFAWLHQKQKSFMVFLNYCGMVYLLYVSISYFHPQYLLWSVPFLVFLFVRRESLYYYHWAQMAFLMVILIYWGDLVTKFLIAPIDIRTAMYGTGLIPLIGRLYEPAKFVNIFRSVFTAISIWMIYLIYRDNKAISIQENKTGTGSSI
;
A
#
# COMPACT_ATOMS: atom_id res chain seq x y z
N MET A 1 21.26 -25.66 18.93
CA MET A 1 19.92 -26.28 19.17
C MET A 1 18.87 -25.32 19.79
N LYS A 2 19.26 -24.35 20.65
CA LYS A 2 18.33 -23.39 21.31
C LYS A 2 17.67 -22.37 20.37
N ALA A 3 18.42 -21.79 19.41
CA ALA A 3 17.88 -20.84 18.43
C ALA A 3 16.77 -21.46 17.56
N LYS A 4 16.95 -22.70 17.09
CA LYS A 4 15.95 -23.41 16.28
C LYS A 4 14.63 -23.63 17.04
N ARG A 5 14.67 -24.02 18.32
CA ARG A 5 13.46 -24.18 19.15
C ARG A 5 12.77 -22.84 19.42
N PHE A 6 13.54 -21.76 19.61
CA PHE A 6 13.02 -20.41 19.79
C PHE A 6 12.29 -19.92 18.52
N PHE A 7 12.95 -20.01 17.35
CA PHE A 7 12.33 -19.65 16.08
C PHE A 7 11.15 -20.56 15.72
N ASN A 8 11.13 -21.83 16.14
CA ASN A 8 9.96 -22.69 15.95
C ASN A 8 8.79 -22.30 16.87
N ARG A 9 9.03 -21.92 18.14
CA ARG A 9 7.94 -21.48 19.03
C ARG A 9 7.36 -20.13 18.60
N ILE A 10 8.24 -19.17 18.28
CA ILE A 10 7.83 -17.88 17.74
C ILE A 10 7.21 -18.05 16.35
N GLY A 11 7.80 -18.91 15.52
CA GLY A 11 7.29 -19.27 14.20
C GLY A 11 5.89 -19.87 14.27
N CYS A 12 5.60 -20.79 15.19
CA CYS A 12 4.24 -21.32 15.37
C CYS A 12 3.25 -20.28 15.91
N PHE A 13 3.72 -19.28 16.67
CA PHE A 13 2.87 -18.21 17.19
C PHE A 13 2.62 -17.09 16.17
N ILE A 14 3.58 -16.81 15.27
CA ILE A 14 3.55 -15.74 14.26
C ILE A 14 3.13 -16.27 12.88
N CYS A 15 3.35 -17.54 12.58
CA CYS A 15 3.01 -18.20 11.33
C CYS A 15 2.01 -19.35 11.56
N THR A 16 1.50 -19.93 10.48
CA THR A 16 0.59 -21.07 10.55
C THR A 16 1.37 -22.34 10.91
N LYS A 17 0.98 -23.00 12.00
CA LYS A 17 1.62 -24.22 12.56
C LYS A 17 1.96 -25.26 11.49
N GLU A 18 1.06 -25.42 10.52
CA GLU A 18 1.16 -26.32 9.35
C GLU A 18 2.49 -26.21 8.59
N ILE A 19 3.06 -25.00 8.43
CA ILE A 19 4.33 -24.80 7.68
C ILE A 19 5.53 -25.29 8.48
N PHE A 20 5.46 -25.26 9.81
CA PHE A 20 6.58 -25.60 10.70
C PHE A 20 6.58 -27.07 11.14
N GLU A 21 5.47 -27.78 10.96
CA GLU A 21 5.38 -29.23 11.15
C GLU A 21 6.13 -29.98 10.03
N ASP A 22 6.10 -29.46 8.81
CA ASP A 22 6.89 -29.97 7.69
C ASP A 22 8.28 -29.31 7.64
N ARG A 23 9.32 -30.14 7.81
CA ARG A 23 10.72 -29.68 7.78
C ARG A 23 11.11 -29.03 6.45
N GLN A 24 10.65 -29.54 5.32
CA GLN A 24 10.99 -29.03 3.99
C GLN A 24 10.31 -27.68 3.72
N LEU A 25 9.04 -27.54 4.10
CA LEU A 25 8.32 -26.27 3.98
C LEU A 25 8.91 -25.21 4.90
N SER A 26 9.24 -25.57 6.14
CA SER A 26 9.90 -24.67 7.09
C SER A 26 11.25 -24.17 6.55
N MET A 27 12.10 -25.06 6.03
CA MET A 27 13.38 -24.68 5.42
C MET A 27 13.18 -23.75 4.21
N SER A 28 12.19 -24.02 3.37
CA SER A 28 11.87 -23.19 2.21
C SER A 28 11.40 -21.80 2.64
N MET A 29 10.56 -21.72 3.67
CA MET A 29 10.09 -20.46 4.24
C MET A 29 11.26 -19.63 4.79
N TYR A 30 12.15 -20.23 5.59
CA TYR A 30 13.35 -19.56 6.09
C TYR A 30 14.25 -19.08 4.95
N LYS A 31 14.45 -19.90 3.91
CA LYS A 31 15.23 -19.52 2.73
C LYS A 31 14.63 -18.29 2.04
N TYR A 32 13.33 -18.30 1.76
CA TYR A 32 12.67 -17.15 1.14
C TYR A 32 12.73 -15.91 2.01
N PHE A 33 12.48 -16.06 3.32
CA PHE A 33 12.55 -14.95 4.26
C PHE A 33 13.94 -14.33 4.30
N LEU A 34 15.00 -15.13 4.49
CA LEU A 34 16.37 -14.62 4.59
C LEU A 34 16.83 -13.94 3.31
N ILE A 35 16.58 -14.55 2.14
CA ILE A 35 16.91 -13.91 0.85
C ILE A 35 16.10 -12.62 0.70
N GLY A 36 14.82 -12.65 1.03
CA GLY A 36 13.94 -11.49 1.00
C GLY A 36 14.41 -10.33 1.86
N ILE A 37 14.85 -10.61 3.09
CA ILE A 37 15.43 -9.62 4.00
C ILE A 37 16.76 -9.11 3.45
N MET A 38 17.63 -9.99 2.95
CA MET A 38 18.91 -9.59 2.37
C MET A 38 18.71 -8.61 1.21
N ILE A 39 17.76 -8.88 0.32
CA ILE A 39 17.40 -7.96 -0.78
C ILE A 39 16.95 -6.61 -0.23
N ARG A 40 16.12 -6.58 0.81
CA ARG A 40 15.63 -5.31 1.41
C ARG A 40 16.76 -4.53 2.06
N MET A 41 17.60 -5.21 2.84
CA MET A 41 18.76 -4.62 3.48
C MET A 41 19.76 -4.04 2.47
N LEU A 42 19.84 -4.64 1.27
CA LEU A 42 20.64 -4.10 0.17
C LEU A 42 20.11 -2.75 -0.33
N PHE A 43 18.79 -2.56 -0.45
CA PHE A 43 18.21 -1.31 -0.99
C PHE A 43 17.98 -0.21 0.06
N ILE A 44 17.77 -0.57 1.33
CA ILE A 44 17.44 0.38 2.41
C ILE A 44 18.40 1.58 2.49
N PRO A 45 19.74 1.43 2.50
CA PRO A 45 20.64 2.56 2.72
C PRO A 45 20.82 3.45 1.49
N PHE A 46 20.57 2.98 0.27
CA PHE A 46 21.14 3.60 -0.94
C PHE A 46 20.17 4.39 -1.81
N PHE A 47 18.86 4.20 -1.66
CA PHE A 47 17.89 4.77 -2.59
C PHE A 47 16.76 5.48 -1.86
N PHE A 48 16.34 6.68 -2.26
CA PHE A 48 15.08 7.22 -1.72
C PHE A 48 14.48 8.27 -2.63
N GLN A 49 13.16 8.43 -2.54
CA GLN A 49 12.47 9.56 -3.15
C GLN A 49 12.26 10.67 -2.11
N ARG A 50 12.36 11.93 -2.55
CA ARG A 50 12.33 13.14 -1.72
C ARG A 50 11.20 13.18 -0.67
N ASP A 51 10.05 12.55 -0.90
CA ASP A 51 8.92 12.59 0.02
C ASP A 51 9.20 11.89 1.35
N ILE A 52 10.15 10.95 1.44
CA ILE A 52 10.57 10.44 2.75
C ILE A 52 11.14 11.58 3.59
N LEU A 53 11.94 12.47 2.97
CA LEU A 53 12.49 13.63 3.65
C LEU A 53 11.35 14.54 4.07
N SER A 54 10.41 14.86 3.17
CA SER A 54 9.24 15.66 3.53
C SER A 54 8.38 15.06 4.65
N THR A 55 8.34 13.73 4.78
CA THR A 55 7.66 13.05 5.90
C THR A 55 8.41 13.28 7.22
N TYR A 56 9.74 13.19 7.20
CA TYR A 56 10.58 13.44 8.38
C TYR A 56 10.80 14.93 8.70
N GLN A 57 10.67 15.83 7.72
CA GLN A 57 10.64 17.29 7.94
C GLN A 57 9.42 17.65 8.79
N ARG A 58 8.24 17.13 8.41
CA ARG A 58 7.03 17.29 9.23
C ARG A 58 7.23 16.68 10.61
N ALA A 59 7.78 15.46 10.72
CA ALA A 59 8.07 14.86 12.02
C ALA A 59 9.04 15.70 12.87
N ALA A 60 10.01 16.37 12.23
CA ALA A 60 10.97 17.24 12.89
C ALA A 60 10.34 18.52 13.45
N GLU A 61 9.34 19.10 12.78
CA GLU A 61 8.54 20.21 13.33
C GLU A 61 7.96 19.86 14.70
N THR A 62 7.42 18.65 14.86
CA THR A 62 6.92 18.17 16.16
C THR A 62 8.04 17.93 17.16
N VAL A 63 9.10 17.21 16.75
CA VAL A 63 10.13 16.68 17.68
C VAL A 63 11.17 17.71 18.08
N PHE A 64 11.50 18.66 17.21
CA PHE A 64 12.53 19.67 17.43
C PHE A 64 11.94 21.08 17.65
N ALA A 65 10.85 21.44 16.96
CA ALA A 65 10.24 22.77 17.09
C ALA A 65 8.99 22.79 18.00
N GLY A 66 8.48 21.63 18.44
CA GLY A 66 7.28 21.54 19.26
C GLY A 66 5.97 21.82 18.51
N ASN A 67 5.99 21.88 17.17
CA ASN A 67 4.85 22.20 16.33
C ASN A 67 4.10 20.94 15.89
N ILE A 68 3.15 20.48 16.71
CA ILE A 68 2.34 19.29 16.45
C ILE A 68 1.41 19.47 15.22
N GLY A 69 1.08 20.72 14.87
CA GLY A 69 0.12 21.04 13.79
C GLY A 69 0.71 21.18 12.39
N ALA A 70 2.00 20.90 12.20
CA ALA A 70 2.70 21.15 10.94
C ALA A 70 2.16 20.34 9.74
N ASP A 71 1.62 19.13 9.97
CA ASP A 71 0.97 18.31 8.93
C ASP A 71 -0.42 17.87 9.34
N PHE A 72 -1.36 18.75 9.10
CA PHE A 72 -2.74 18.53 9.46
C PHE A 72 -3.48 17.56 8.53
N GLN A 73 -3.06 17.43 7.27
CA GLN A 73 -3.72 16.52 6.31
C GLN A 73 -3.49 15.05 6.64
N GLN A 74 -2.31 14.69 7.14
CA GLN A 74 -1.95 13.31 7.47
C GLN A 74 -1.57 13.16 8.94
N LEU A 75 -2.32 13.84 9.82
CA LEU A 75 -2.03 13.95 11.25
C LEU A 75 -1.62 12.63 11.91
N LEU A 76 -2.43 11.57 11.78
CA LEU A 76 -2.13 10.28 12.42
C LEU A 76 -0.83 9.65 11.91
N THR A 77 -0.61 9.72 10.60
CA THR A 77 0.62 9.20 9.99
C THR A 77 1.83 10.04 10.42
N HIS A 78 1.67 11.35 10.50
CA HIS A 78 2.69 12.27 10.99
C HIS A 78 3.02 12.03 12.47
N LEU A 79 2.03 11.73 13.31
CA LEU A 79 2.24 11.35 14.72
C LEU A 79 3.05 10.04 14.84
N ILE A 80 2.79 9.05 13.98
CA ILE A 80 3.60 7.80 13.96
C ILE A 80 5.07 8.13 13.64
N HIS A 81 5.32 8.95 12.63
CA HIS A 81 6.69 9.32 12.26
C HIS A 81 7.35 10.22 13.31
N SER A 82 6.60 11.12 13.94
CA SER A 82 7.09 11.99 15.03
C SER A 82 7.46 11.17 16.25
N GLY A 83 6.59 10.25 16.68
CA GLY A 83 6.88 9.32 17.78
C GLY A 83 8.09 8.45 17.48
N TYR A 84 8.19 7.93 16.25
CA TYR A 84 9.36 7.17 15.83
C TYR A 84 10.64 8.01 15.84
N LEU A 85 10.62 9.20 15.23
CA LEU A 85 11.77 10.13 15.19
C LEU A 85 12.23 10.50 16.60
N PHE A 86 11.29 10.77 17.51
CA PHE A 86 11.58 11.03 18.93
C PHE A 86 12.35 9.87 19.57
N LEU A 87 11.92 8.62 19.33
CA LEU A 87 12.57 7.42 19.86
C LEU A 87 13.98 7.21 19.28
N ILE A 88 14.19 7.48 17.98
CA ILE A 88 15.49 7.25 17.34
C ILE A 88 16.46 8.42 17.45
N LYS A 89 15.98 9.63 17.82
CA LYS A 89 16.78 10.85 17.94
C LYS A 89 18.09 10.65 18.72
N PRO A 90 18.14 9.95 19.87
CA PRO A 90 19.39 9.73 20.60
C PRO A 90 20.44 8.89 19.84
N PHE A 91 20.01 8.12 18.84
CA PHE A 91 20.88 7.23 18.06
C PHE A 91 21.28 7.82 16.71
N LEU A 92 20.70 8.97 16.33
CA LEU A 92 20.98 9.65 15.07
C LEU A 92 22.35 10.35 15.12
N PRO A 93 23.25 10.07 14.16
CA PRO A 93 24.50 10.81 14.05
C PRO A 93 24.23 12.26 13.65
N ALA A 94 25.04 13.19 14.17
CA ALA A 94 24.95 14.62 13.85
C ALA A 94 23.51 15.19 13.97
N ALA A 95 22.79 14.84 15.05
CA ALA A 95 21.38 15.19 15.22
C ALA A 95 21.09 16.71 15.10
N SER A 96 22.03 17.58 15.51
CA SER A 96 21.91 19.03 15.33
C SER A 96 21.91 19.43 13.85
N GLN A 97 22.87 18.93 13.06
CA GLN A 97 22.93 19.16 11.61
C GLN A 97 21.72 18.56 10.89
N LEU A 98 21.29 17.36 11.29
CA LEU A 98 20.08 16.76 10.72
C LEU A 98 18.84 17.60 11.04
N SER A 99 18.74 18.13 12.27
CA SER A 99 17.60 18.97 12.65
C SER A 99 17.51 20.25 11.83
N SER A 100 18.64 20.92 11.54
CA SER A 100 18.64 22.12 10.69
C SER A 100 18.25 21.81 9.24
N ILE A 101 18.67 20.66 8.70
CA ILE A 101 18.24 20.18 7.38
C ILE A 101 16.74 19.85 7.36
N LEU A 102 16.23 19.18 8.40
CA LEU A 102 14.82 18.77 8.45
C LEU A 102 13.86 19.94 8.71
N LEU A 103 14.27 20.96 9.45
CA LEU A 103 13.46 22.16 9.72
C LEU A 103 13.55 23.20 8.60
N ASN A 104 14.43 23.02 7.61
CA ASN A 104 14.52 23.95 6.49
C ASN A 104 13.36 23.70 5.51
N GLN A 105 12.57 24.76 5.29
CA GLN A 105 11.37 24.76 4.45
C GLN A 105 11.67 24.65 2.95
N ASP A 106 12.87 25.03 2.51
CA ASP A 106 13.28 24.82 1.14
C ASP A 106 13.65 23.35 0.92
N THR A 107 12.67 22.63 0.37
CA THR A 107 12.78 21.19 0.09
C THR A 107 13.95 20.82 -0.82
N TRP A 108 14.45 21.74 -1.65
CA TRP A 108 15.57 21.46 -2.54
C TRP A 108 16.90 21.56 -1.80
N THR A 109 17.12 22.65 -1.06
CA THR A 109 18.34 22.81 -0.25
C THR A 109 18.42 21.76 0.85
N SER A 110 17.31 21.43 1.49
CA SER A 110 17.23 20.34 2.46
C SER A 110 17.56 18.99 1.83
N TRP A 111 17.10 18.72 0.60
CA TRP A 111 17.42 17.48 -0.10
C TRP A 111 18.90 17.39 -0.48
N ILE A 112 19.51 18.46 -1.01
CA ILE A 112 20.95 18.49 -1.31
C ILE A 112 21.76 18.32 -0.02
N GLY A 113 21.40 19.08 1.03
CA GLY A 113 22.07 19.03 2.32
C GLY A 113 22.03 17.63 2.94
N PHE A 114 20.87 16.97 2.88
CA PHE A 114 20.71 15.60 3.36
C PHE A 114 21.57 14.59 2.59
N ASN A 115 21.57 14.65 1.25
CA ASN A 115 22.39 13.75 0.42
C ASN A 115 23.90 14.00 0.57
N SER A 116 24.29 15.20 1.02
CA SER A 116 25.70 15.57 1.22
C SER A 116 26.22 15.21 2.62
N MET A 117 25.41 14.60 3.49
CA MET A 117 25.84 14.20 4.84
C MET A 117 26.71 12.95 4.81
N ASP A 118 27.80 12.94 5.57
CA ASP A 118 28.69 11.76 5.75
C ASP A 118 27.94 10.51 6.24
N TYR A 119 26.83 10.70 6.97
CA TYR A 119 26.04 9.64 7.58
C TYR A 119 24.70 9.36 6.87
N VAL A 120 24.53 9.82 5.62
CA VAL A 120 23.27 9.69 4.87
C VAL A 120 22.72 8.26 4.86
N TYR A 121 23.58 7.26 4.62
CA TYR A 121 23.19 5.85 4.57
C TYR A 121 22.65 5.33 5.91
N ARG A 122 23.25 5.75 7.02
CA ARG A 122 22.83 5.34 8.37
C ARG A 122 21.51 5.99 8.75
N ILE A 123 21.36 7.29 8.48
CA ILE A 123 20.12 8.02 8.77
C ILE A 123 18.97 7.47 7.91
N LEU A 124 19.21 7.25 6.61
CA LEU A 124 18.20 6.69 5.72
C LEU A 124 17.79 5.27 6.13
N THR A 125 18.76 4.46 6.58
CA THR A 125 18.47 3.14 7.15
C THR A 125 17.52 3.26 8.33
N MET A 126 17.83 4.13 9.29
CA MET A 126 16.99 4.37 10.46
C MET A 126 15.59 4.85 10.06
N PHE A 127 15.48 5.77 9.10
CA PHE A 127 14.19 6.28 8.63
C PHE A 127 13.28 5.21 8.01
N LYS A 128 13.83 4.13 7.45
CA LYS A 128 13.07 3.05 6.81
C LYS A 128 12.86 1.81 7.67
N LEU A 129 13.50 1.70 8.83
CA LEU A 129 13.25 0.61 9.77
C LEU A 129 11.77 0.38 10.12
N PRO A 130 10.93 1.42 10.37
CA PRO A 130 9.51 1.18 10.63
C PRO A 130 8.82 0.54 9.42
N TYR A 131 9.22 0.89 8.20
CA TYR A 131 8.65 0.31 6.98
C TYR A 131 9.07 -1.14 6.81
N LEU A 132 10.33 -1.48 7.12
CA LEU A 132 10.80 -2.87 7.14
C LEU A 132 10.04 -3.72 8.17
N ALA A 133 9.86 -3.20 9.39
CA ALA A 133 9.12 -3.90 10.44
C ALA A 133 7.67 -4.18 10.03
N LEU A 134 6.99 -3.19 9.46
CA LEU A 134 5.60 -3.32 9.00
C LEU A 134 5.48 -4.18 7.73
N ASP A 135 6.47 -4.18 6.84
CA ASP A 135 6.51 -5.09 5.68
C ASP A 135 6.65 -6.55 6.14
N ILE A 136 7.56 -6.82 7.07
CA ILE A 136 7.73 -8.15 7.68
C ILE A 136 6.44 -8.59 8.37
N ALA A 137 5.82 -7.71 9.16
CA ALA A 137 4.54 -8.04 9.81
C ALA A 137 3.45 -8.33 8.77
N SER A 138 3.40 -7.58 7.66
CA SER A 138 2.47 -7.79 6.56
C SER A 138 2.68 -9.13 5.85
N MET A 139 3.93 -9.58 5.65
CA MET A 139 4.24 -10.92 5.13
C MET A 139 3.56 -12.02 5.94
N PHE A 140 3.64 -11.92 7.28
CA PHE A 140 3.07 -12.91 8.19
C PHE A 140 1.55 -12.79 8.33
N LEU A 141 0.98 -11.59 8.19
CA LEU A 141 -0.48 -11.43 8.15
C LEU A 141 -1.07 -12.05 6.87
N LEU A 142 -0.42 -11.88 5.73
CA LEU A 142 -0.92 -12.40 4.45
C LEU A 142 -1.08 -13.92 4.44
N ILE A 143 -0.10 -14.66 4.97
CA ILE A 143 -0.19 -16.13 5.05
C ILE A 143 -1.29 -16.64 5.99
N ARG A 144 -1.87 -15.76 6.82
CA ARG A 144 -2.98 -16.07 7.74
C ARG A 144 -4.35 -15.77 7.15
N LEU A 145 -4.44 -15.10 6.00
CA LEU A 145 -5.73 -14.67 5.45
C LEU A 145 -6.44 -15.78 4.65
N LEU A 146 -5.73 -16.60 3.88
CA LEU A 146 -6.34 -17.63 3.02
C LEU A 146 -5.57 -18.95 3.07
N TYR A 147 -6.17 -19.98 2.45
CA TYR A 147 -5.59 -21.30 2.23
C TYR A 147 -5.31 -22.09 3.52
N ASP A 148 -6.23 -22.03 4.49
CA ASP A 148 -6.14 -22.84 5.71
C ASP A 148 -6.14 -24.34 5.40
N GLY A 149 -5.27 -25.10 6.05
CA GLY A 149 -5.02 -26.50 5.71
C GLY A 149 -4.14 -26.73 4.48
N GLU A 150 -3.73 -25.68 3.74
CA GLU A 150 -2.94 -25.78 2.51
C GLU A 150 -1.58 -25.06 2.62
N PRO A 151 -0.61 -25.61 3.38
CA PRO A 151 0.64 -24.90 3.71
C PRO A 151 1.50 -24.56 2.49
N LEU A 152 1.44 -25.39 1.43
CA LEU A 152 2.12 -25.12 0.16
C LEU A 152 1.62 -23.83 -0.52
N LYS A 153 0.29 -23.61 -0.54
CA LYS A 153 -0.30 -22.40 -1.12
C LYS A 153 0.03 -21.18 -0.28
N LYS A 154 0.00 -21.28 1.06
CA LYS A 154 0.45 -20.22 1.97
C LYS A 154 1.91 -19.85 1.73
N LEU A 155 2.79 -20.83 1.55
CA LEU A 155 4.20 -20.59 1.22
C LEU A 155 4.36 -19.89 -0.14
N LYS A 156 3.54 -20.21 -1.14
CA LYS A 156 3.53 -19.47 -2.42
C LYS A 156 3.09 -18.01 -2.24
N VAL A 157 2.05 -17.72 -1.44
CA VAL A 157 1.64 -16.34 -1.11
C VAL A 157 2.82 -15.57 -0.49
N PHE A 158 3.47 -16.18 0.50
CA PHE A 158 4.64 -15.61 1.15
C PHE A 158 5.75 -15.28 0.15
N LYS A 159 6.10 -16.25 -0.70
CA LYS A 159 7.10 -16.08 -1.77
C LYS A 159 6.72 -14.92 -2.70
N TYR A 160 5.48 -14.85 -3.15
CA TYR A 160 5.03 -13.80 -4.07
C TYR A 160 5.10 -12.41 -3.47
N TRP A 161 4.81 -12.25 -2.18
CA TRP A 161 4.99 -10.96 -1.50
C TRP A 161 6.47 -10.62 -1.30
N VAL A 162 7.24 -11.55 -0.76
CA VAL A 162 8.65 -11.35 -0.40
C VAL A 162 9.49 -10.92 -1.61
N PHE A 163 9.26 -11.54 -2.77
CA PHE A 163 9.96 -11.24 -4.02
C PHE A 163 9.18 -10.34 -4.96
N ASN A 164 8.12 -9.67 -4.48
CA ASN A 164 7.38 -8.75 -5.33
C ASN A 164 8.26 -7.53 -5.67
N PRO A 165 8.60 -7.28 -6.95
CA PRO A 165 9.46 -6.17 -7.34
C PRO A 165 8.83 -4.81 -6.99
N LEU A 166 7.50 -4.70 -7.03
CA LEU A 166 6.78 -3.47 -6.72
C LEU A 166 6.81 -3.16 -5.23
N VAL A 167 6.65 -4.18 -4.36
CA VAL A 167 6.81 -4.01 -2.90
C VAL A 167 8.21 -3.50 -2.60
N ILE A 168 9.23 -4.12 -3.22
CA ILE A 168 10.63 -3.73 -3.00
C ILE A 168 10.87 -2.29 -3.49
N PHE A 169 10.41 -2.00 -4.70
CA PHE A 169 10.56 -0.68 -5.30
C PHE A 169 9.89 0.40 -4.46
N VAL A 170 8.61 0.25 -4.11
CA VAL A 170 7.85 1.31 -3.42
C VAL A 170 8.36 1.53 -1.99
N LEU A 171 8.71 0.47 -1.25
CA LEU A 171 9.07 0.59 0.17
C LEU A 171 10.54 0.93 0.40
N TYR A 172 11.45 0.48 -0.47
CA TYR A 172 12.88 0.60 -0.22
C TYR A 172 13.61 1.51 -1.20
N ILE A 173 13.19 1.53 -2.48
CA ILE A 173 13.78 2.40 -3.49
C ILE A 173 13.10 3.77 -3.48
N PHE A 174 11.77 3.78 -3.58
CA PHE A 174 10.95 4.99 -3.51
C PHE A 174 10.74 5.46 -2.06
N ALA A 175 10.79 4.54 -1.09
CA ALA A 175 10.71 4.83 0.34
C ALA A 175 9.38 5.44 0.81
N ARG A 176 8.25 4.94 0.30
CA ARG A 176 6.91 5.37 0.74
C ARG A 176 6.45 4.64 1.99
N HIS A 177 5.76 5.39 2.85
CA HIS A 177 5.17 4.88 4.10
C HIS A 177 3.78 4.24 3.93
N ASP A 178 3.34 3.97 2.70
CA ASP A 178 2.03 3.38 2.39
C ASP A 178 1.83 2.00 3.08
N ILE A 179 2.92 1.32 3.44
CA ILE A 179 2.90 0.07 4.22
C ILE A 179 2.20 0.20 5.58
N ILE A 180 2.18 1.40 6.18
CA ILE A 180 1.45 1.66 7.44
C ILE A 180 -0.05 1.40 7.24
N GLY A 181 -0.63 1.99 6.19
CA GLY A 181 -2.04 1.79 5.85
C GLY A 181 -2.33 0.36 5.41
N ILE A 182 -1.41 -0.28 4.68
CA ILE A 182 -1.55 -1.68 4.25
C ILE A 182 -1.57 -2.61 5.45
N PHE A 183 -0.65 -2.43 6.40
CA PHE A 183 -0.59 -3.25 7.62
C PHE A 183 -1.91 -3.17 8.40
N VAL A 184 -2.42 -1.96 8.66
CA VAL A 184 -3.70 -1.76 9.37
C VAL A 184 -4.87 -2.37 8.59
N THR A 185 -4.87 -2.24 7.26
CA THR A 185 -5.86 -2.89 6.39
C THR A 185 -5.81 -4.41 6.51
N LEU A 186 -4.62 -5.02 6.51
CA LEU A 186 -4.45 -6.46 6.69
C LEU A 186 -4.92 -6.94 8.07
N VAL A 187 -4.70 -6.16 9.13
CA VAL A 187 -5.23 -6.45 10.46
C VAL A 187 -6.77 -6.41 10.45
N ALA A 188 -7.38 -5.41 9.83
CA ALA A 188 -8.84 -5.33 9.66
C ALA A 188 -9.39 -6.54 8.90
N LEU A 189 -8.73 -6.95 7.81
CA LEU A 189 -9.11 -8.13 7.03
C LEU A 189 -8.97 -9.43 7.84
N LEU A 190 -7.95 -9.56 8.68
CA LEU A 190 -7.78 -10.72 9.56
C LEU A 190 -8.88 -10.78 10.64
N LEU A 191 -9.26 -9.62 11.20
CA LEU A 191 -10.40 -9.52 12.12
C LEU A 191 -11.72 -9.87 11.42
N ALA A 192 -11.90 -9.42 10.18
CA ALA A 192 -13.07 -9.73 9.36
C ALA A 192 -13.17 -11.24 9.09
N LYS A 193 -12.06 -11.88 8.69
CA LYS A 193 -11.96 -13.34 8.53
C LYS A 193 -12.40 -14.09 9.78
N ASN A 194 -11.98 -13.62 10.95
CA ASN A 194 -12.28 -14.25 12.24
C ASN A 194 -13.68 -13.88 12.78
N GLY A 195 -14.56 -13.26 11.98
CA GLY A 195 -15.92 -12.89 12.38
C GLY A 195 -16.01 -11.73 13.38
N ARG A 196 -14.91 -11.03 13.68
CA ARG A 196 -14.85 -9.89 14.62
C ARG A 196 -15.31 -8.61 13.92
N LYS A 197 -16.57 -8.58 13.46
CA LYS A 197 -17.10 -7.56 12.52
C LYS A 197 -16.94 -6.10 12.99
N TYR A 198 -17.20 -5.81 14.27
CA TYR A 198 -17.09 -4.45 14.80
C TYR A 198 -15.64 -3.97 14.83
N TRP A 199 -14.74 -4.81 15.34
CA TRP A 199 -13.31 -4.50 15.38
C TRP A 199 -12.71 -4.36 13.98
N ALA A 200 -13.15 -5.18 13.03
CA ALA A 200 -12.71 -5.05 11.64
C ALA A 200 -13.03 -3.66 11.07
N ILE A 201 -14.25 -3.15 11.28
CA ILE A 201 -14.66 -1.82 10.81
C ILE A 201 -13.92 -0.71 11.57
N ILE A 202 -13.79 -0.80 12.89
CA ILE A 202 -13.08 0.21 13.70
C ILE A 202 -11.62 0.34 13.22
N ILE A 203 -10.93 -0.79 13.06
CA ILE A 203 -9.53 -0.80 12.60
C ILE A 203 -9.42 -0.30 11.16
N LEU A 204 -10.38 -0.64 10.28
CA LEU A 204 -10.37 -0.11 8.91
C LEU A 204 -10.61 1.40 8.89
N SER A 205 -11.54 1.94 9.69
CA SER A 205 -11.75 3.39 9.83
C SER A 205 -10.50 4.10 10.33
N PHE A 206 -9.78 3.50 11.28
CA PHE A 206 -8.47 4.01 11.69
C PHE A 206 -7.45 3.97 10.54
N GLY A 207 -7.48 2.91 9.73
CA GLY A 207 -6.71 2.81 8.48
C GLY A 207 -7.02 3.93 7.49
N ILE A 208 -8.30 4.31 7.32
CA ILE A 208 -8.74 5.42 6.45
C ILE A 208 -8.16 6.76 6.93
N ALA A 209 -8.15 6.98 8.24
CA ALA A 209 -7.59 8.19 8.84
C ALA A 209 -6.05 8.25 8.72
N LEU A 210 -5.38 7.10 8.68
CA LEU A 210 -3.94 7.04 8.37
C LEU A 210 -3.66 7.31 6.89
N ARG A 211 -4.41 6.65 6.00
CA ARG A 211 -4.33 6.78 4.56
C ARG A 211 -5.69 6.55 3.95
N PHE A 212 -6.07 7.35 2.96
CA PHE A 212 -7.43 7.32 2.41
C PHE A 212 -7.82 6.01 1.71
N PHE A 213 -6.88 5.30 1.07
CA PHE A 213 -7.19 4.17 0.18
C PHE A 213 -8.06 3.03 0.75
N PRO A 214 -8.00 2.64 2.05
CA PRO A 214 -8.83 1.59 2.62
C PRO A 214 -10.34 1.90 2.57
N VAL A 215 -10.72 3.17 2.36
CA VAL A 215 -12.14 3.56 2.17
C VAL A 215 -12.76 2.84 0.97
N MET A 216 -11.95 2.55 -0.07
CA MET A 216 -12.43 1.92 -1.29
C MET A 216 -12.95 0.50 -1.06
N ILE A 217 -12.49 -0.19 -0.01
CA ILE A 217 -12.95 -1.55 0.33
C ILE A 217 -14.00 -1.57 1.44
N LEU A 218 -14.25 -0.44 2.12
CA LEU A 218 -15.18 -0.36 3.25
C LEU A 218 -16.61 -0.79 2.87
N PRO A 219 -17.23 -0.34 1.75
CA PRO A 219 -18.56 -0.80 1.35
C PRO A 219 -18.62 -2.31 1.13
N PHE A 220 -17.60 -2.89 0.47
CA PHE A 220 -17.51 -4.34 0.25
C PHE A 220 -17.42 -5.10 1.58
N MET A 221 -16.64 -4.58 2.53
CA MET A 221 -16.43 -5.20 3.83
C MET A 221 -17.69 -5.11 4.73
N ILE A 222 -18.42 -3.99 4.72
CA ILE A 222 -19.68 -3.85 5.45
C ILE A 222 -20.69 -4.89 4.95
N PHE A 223 -20.82 -5.05 3.63
CA PHE A 223 -21.76 -6.00 3.04
C PHE A 223 -21.31 -7.46 3.16
N TYR A 224 -20.01 -7.71 3.31
CA TYR A 224 -19.47 -9.02 3.62
C TYR A 224 -19.79 -9.43 5.07
N LEU A 225 -19.61 -8.51 6.03
CA LEU A 225 -19.75 -8.80 7.46
C LEU A 225 -21.19 -8.74 7.98
N SER A 226 -22.09 -8.07 7.26
CA SER A 226 -23.48 -7.90 7.66
C SER A 226 -24.29 -9.19 7.46
N ARG A 227 -24.83 -9.75 8.55
CA ARG A 227 -25.71 -10.92 8.49
C ARG A 227 -27.19 -10.53 8.51
N LYS A 228 -27.52 -9.44 9.21
CA LYS A 228 -28.90 -8.93 9.36
C LYS A 228 -29.02 -7.51 8.82
N LYS A 229 -30.23 -7.08 8.45
CA LYS A 229 -30.50 -5.68 8.04
C LYS A 229 -30.00 -4.65 9.07
N LYS A 230 -30.12 -4.96 10.37
CA LYS A 230 -29.61 -4.11 11.47
C LYS A 230 -28.08 -3.98 11.48
N ASP A 231 -27.35 -5.02 11.06
CA ASP A 231 -25.89 -4.99 11.05
C ASP A 231 -25.36 -3.94 10.06
N TYR A 232 -26.02 -3.77 8.91
CA TYR A 232 -25.61 -2.75 7.93
C TYR A 232 -25.61 -1.36 8.55
N MET A 233 -26.70 -0.99 9.24
CA MET A 233 -26.80 0.30 9.91
C MET A 233 -25.74 0.44 11.01
N ILE A 234 -25.55 -0.59 11.85
CA ILE A 234 -24.58 -0.52 12.94
C ILE A 234 -23.14 -0.40 12.40
N LEU A 235 -22.75 -1.24 11.45
CA LEU A 235 -21.40 -1.22 10.87
C LEU A 235 -21.14 0.07 10.09
N PHE A 236 -22.13 0.58 9.36
CA PHE A 236 -22.04 1.87 8.69
C PHE A 236 -21.89 3.01 9.70
N SER A 237 -22.71 3.03 10.75
CA SER A 237 -22.63 4.02 11.82
C SER A 237 -21.29 3.96 12.57
N ILE A 238 -20.73 2.78 12.83
CA ILE A 238 -19.39 2.63 13.44
C ILE A 238 -18.32 3.18 12.48
N GLY A 239 -18.43 2.86 11.18
CA GLY A 239 -17.53 3.37 10.16
C GLY A 239 -17.48 4.89 10.14
N ILE A 240 -18.66 5.53 10.13
CA ILE A 240 -18.81 6.99 10.18
C ILE A 240 -18.38 7.55 11.54
N ALA A 241 -18.78 6.94 12.65
CA ALA A 241 -18.45 7.41 14.00
C ALA A 241 -16.93 7.46 14.21
N GLY A 242 -16.18 6.51 13.67
CA GLY A 242 -14.72 6.55 13.69
C GLY A 242 -14.15 7.77 12.95
N LEU A 243 -14.72 8.13 11.81
CA LEU A 243 -14.33 9.34 11.07
C LEU A 243 -14.75 10.61 11.81
N ILE A 244 -15.98 10.68 12.32
CA ILE A 244 -16.47 11.80 13.13
C ILE A 244 -15.62 11.99 14.38
N ALA A 245 -15.17 10.93 15.04
CA ALA A 245 -14.32 11.03 16.23
C ALA A 245 -12.97 11.67 15.89
N VAL A 246 -12.34 11.28 14.77
CA VAL A 246 -11.11 11.91 14.30
C VAL A 246 -11.34 13.38 13.96
N GLU A 247 -12.46 13.69 13.30
CA GLU A 247 -12.85 15.04 12.93
C GLU A 247 -13.14 15.94 14.14
N ALA A 248 -13.90 15.43 15.12
CA ALA A 248 -14.23 16.16 16.34
C ALA A 248 -12.98 16.43 17.17
N PHE A 249 -12.09 15.43 17.34
CA PHE A 249 -10.80 15.61 17.99
C PHE A 249 -9.97 16.69 17.28
N SER A 250 -9.90 16.60 15.96
CA SER A 250 -9.20 17.55 15.11
C SER A 250 -9.72 18.97 15.28
N TYR A 251 -11.04 19.15 15.23
CA TYR A 251 -11.66 20.47 15.34
C TYR A 251 -11.48 21.07 16.74
N VAL A 252 -11.64 20.25 17.80
CA VAL A 252 -11.47 20.71 19.19
C VAL A 252 -10.02 21.09 19.48
N TYR A 253 -9.05 20.32 18.99
CA TYR A 253 -7.64 20.55 19.32
C TYR A 253 -6.94 21.56 18.38
N PHE A 254 -7.23 21.52 17.08
CA PHE A 254 -6.56 22.34 16.06
C PHE A 254 -7.43 23.45 15.45
N GLY A 255 -8.74 23.49 15.77
CA GLY A 255 -9.67 24.48 15.21
C GLY A 255 -9.93 24.32 13.71
N ARG A 256 -9.61 23.15 13.12
CA ARG A 256 -9.70 22.88 11.69
C ARG A 256 -10.25 21.47 11.43
N SER A 257 -10.64 21.20 10.19
CA SER A 257 -11.19 19.90 9.76
C SER A 257 -10.16 19.03 9.03
N VAL A 258 -9.82 17.86 9.59
CA VAL A 258 -8.94 16.88 8.92
C VAL A 258 -9.66 16.27 7.71
N ILE A 259 -10.94 15.92 7.84
CA ILE A 259 -11.69 15.25 6.76
C ILE A 259 -11.87 16.18 5.57
N PHE A 260 -12.28 17.43 5.77
CA PHE A 260 -12.41 18.38 4.65
C PHE A 260 -11.04 18.67 4.03
N SER A 261 -9.97 18.73 4.82
CA SER A 261 -8.62 18.88 4.28
C SER A 261 -8.18 17.68 3.44
N LEU A 262 -8.55 16.46 3.84
CA LEU A 262 -8.31 15.23 3.08
C LEU A 262 -9.15 15.15 1.80
N LEU A 263 -10.42 15.55 1.85
CA LEU A 263 -11.32 15.58 0.69
C LEU A 263 -10.91 16.64 -0.34
N ASN A 264 -10.37 17.77 0.13
CA ASN A 264 -9.81 18.82 -0.72
C ASN A 264 -8.33 18.59 -1.07
N ALA A 265 -7.73 17.50 -0.62
CA ALA A 265 -6.37 17.17 -1.01
C ALA A 265 -6.34 16.75 -2.48
N GLN A 266 -5.29 17.14 -3.20
CA GLN A 266 -5.06 16.78 -4.60
C GLN A 266 -5.18 15.26 -4.87
N HIS A 267 -4.98 14.43 -3.85
CA HIS A 267 -5.12 12.98 -3.94
C HIS A 267 -6.55 12.50 -4.15
N PHE A 268 -7.56 13.24 -3.67
CA PHE A 268 -8.96 12.89 -3.91
C PHE A 268 -9.36 13.19 -5.35
N ASP A 269 -8.88 14.30 -5.92
CA ASP A 269 -9.10 14.66 -7.32
C ASP A 269 -8.60 13.59 -8.30
N TYR A 270 -7.63 12.77 -7.91
CA TYR A 270 -7.14 11.67 -8.73
C TYR A 270 -8.23 10.62 -8.99
N ILE A 271 -9.06 10.31 -8.01
CA ILE A 271 -10.19 9.38 -8.17
C ILE A 271 -11.18 9.94 -9.20
N LEU A 272 -11.35 11.26 -9.21
CA LEU A 272 -12.26 12.00 -10.07
C LEU A 272 -11.63 12.53 -11.36
N SER A 273 -10.36 12.18 -11.64
CA SER A 273 -9.59 12.74 -12.75
C SER A 273 -10.12 12.33 -14.13
N ALA A 274 -10.51 11.06 -14.27
CA ALA A 274 -11.06 10.52 -15.51
C ALA A 274 -12.58 10.75 -15.55
N LYS A 275 -13.01 11.60 -16.48
CA LYS A 275 -14.40 12.02 -16.60
C LYS A 275 -14.80 12.21 -18.06
N ILE A 276 -16.09 12.05 -18.32
CA ILE A 276 -16.74 12.47 -19.55
C ILE A 276 -17.49 13.76 -19.22
N ASP A 277 -17.08 14.86 -19.83
CA ASP A 277 -17.84 16.11 -19.77
C ASP A 277 -19.04 15.99 -20.73
N LEU A 278 -20.25 16.24 -20.23
CA LEU A 278 -21.49 16.23 -21.01
C LEU A 278 -21.79 17.65 -21.51
N ILE A 279 -22.79 18.33 -20.93
CA ILE A 279 -23.19 19.68 -21.28
C ILE A 279 -23.14 20.56 -20.01
N ILE A 280 -22.66 21.80 -20.15
CA ILE A 280 -22.54 22.82 -19.09
C ILE A 280 -21.63 22.39 -17.92
N HIS A 281 -22.20 21.79 -16.88
CA HIS A 281 -21.56 21.45 -15.61
C HIS A 281 -21.72 19.96 -15.26
N ASP A 282 -22.34 19.18 -16.15
CA ASP A 282 -22.55 17.76 -15.93
C ASP A 282 -21.33 16.94 -16.33
N ARG A 283 -20.87 16.11 -15.39
CA ARG A 283 -19.68 15.27 -15.53
C ARG A 283 -19.96 13.88 -15.04
N ILE A 284 -19.62 12.88 -15.86
CA ILE A 284 -19.65 11.48 -15.44
C ILE A 284 -18.23 11.05 -15.08
N TYR A 285 -17.99 10.82 -13.79
CA TYR A 285 -16.70 10.31 -13.30
C TYR A 285 -16.59 8.80 -13.55
N LEU A 286 -15.65 8.42 -14.44
CA LEU A 286 -15.54 7.05 -14.95
C LEU A 286 -15.24 6.03 -13.85
N PHE A 287 -14.35 6.38 -12.92
CA PHE A 287 -14.02 5.49 -11.80
C PHE A 287 -15.23 5.26 -10.89
N VAL A 288 -16.00 6.31 -10.59
CA VAL A 288 -17.20 6.21 -9.73
C VAL A 288 -18.22 5.27 -10.36
N VAL A 289 -18.51 5.42 -11.65
CA VAL A 289 -19.42 4.53 -12.38
C VAL A 289 -18.91 3.09 -12.33
N ALA A 290 -17.65 2.85 -12.70
CA ALA A 290 -17.11 1.50 -12.74
C ALA A 290 -17.02 0.85 -11.34
N TYR A 291 -16.75 1.64 -10.30
CA TYR A 291 -16.76 1.20 -8.91
C TYR A 291 -18.15 0.72 -8.48
N PHE A 292 -19.20 1.49 -8.78
CA PHE A 292 -20.57 1.10 -8.45
C PHE A 292 -21.06 -0.10 -9.27
N LEU A 293 -20.69 -0.21 -10.55
CA LEU A 293 -20.97 -1.40 -11.35
C LEU A 293 -20.32 -2.66 -10.73
N LEU A 294 -19.06 -2.54 -10.31
CA LEU A 294 -18.35 -3.62 -9.63
C LEU A 294 -18.99 -3.94 -8.27
N PHE A 295 -19.42 -2.92 -7.52
CA PHE A 295 -20.12 -3.09 -6.26
C PHE A 295 -21.49 -3.76 -6.44
N PHE A 296 -22.28 -3.38 -7.43
CA PHE A 296 -23.53 -4.06 -7.76
C PHE A 296 -23.28 -5.50 -8.19
N ALA A 297 -22.23 -5.76 -8.98
CA ALA A 297 -21.83 -7.12 -9.32
C ALA A 297 -21.48 -7.95 -8.07
N TRP A 298 -20.86 -7.35 -7.05
CA TRP A 298 -20.63 -7.99 -5.74
C TRP A 298 -21.93 -8.26 -4.98
N LEU A 299 -22.89 -7.32 -4.97
CA LEU A 299 -24.17 -7.51 -4.29
C LEU A 299 -24.98 -8.68 -4.86
N HIS A 300 -24.88 -8.92 -6.17
CA HIS A 300 -25.56 -10.01 -6.87
C HIS A 300 -24.84 -11.36 -6.75
N GLN A 301 -23.70 -11.44 -6.06
CA GLN A 301 -23.07 -12.72 -5.77
C GLN A 301 -23.92 -13.53 -4.79
N LYS A 302 -24.33 -14.74 -5.21
CA LYS A 302 -25.15 -15.65 -4.39
C LYS A 302 -24.42 -16.11 -3.14
N GLN A 303 -23.13 -16.41 -3.26
CA GLN A 303 -22.27 -16.84 -2.15
C GLN A 303 -21.12 -15.85 -1.98
N LYS A 304 -20.97 -15.32 -0.76
CA LYS A 304 -19.98 -14.30 -0.41
C LYS A 304 -18.89 -14.88 0.48
N SER A 305 -18.12 -15.83 -0.05
CA SER A 305 -16.97 -16.36 0.70
C SER A 305 -15.89 -15.28 0.88
N PHE A 306 -15.05 -15.42 1.91
CA PHE A 306 -13.98 -14.46 2.19
C PHE A 306 -13.01 -14.31 1.00
N MET A 307 -12.78 -15.40 0.27
CA MET A 307 -11.95 -15.38 -0.93
C MET A 307 -12.57 -14.51 -2.04
N VAL A 308 -13.88 -14.65 -2.30
CA VAL A 308 -14.55 -13.82 -3.31
C VAL A 308 -14.53 -12.36 -2.90
N PHE A 309 -14.75 -12.05 -1.62
CA PHE A 309 -14.62 -10.70 -1.07
C PHE A 309 -13.23 -10.10 -1.36
N LEU A 310 -12.14 -10.81 -1.01
CA LEU A 310 -10.77 -10.34 -1.29
C LEU A 310 -10.51 -10.12 -2.79
N ASN A 311 -11.09 -10.95 -3.66
CA ASN A 311 -10.96 -10.79 -5.10
C ASN A 311 -11.61 -9.49 -5.59
N TYR A 312 -12.79 -9.14 -5.08
CA TYR A 312 -13.44 -7.87 -5.38
C TYR A 312 -12.65 -6.67 -4.86
N CYS A 313 -12.06 -6.76 -3.67
CA CYS A 313 -11.14 -5.73 -3.17
C CYS A 313 -9.92 -5.55 -4.11
N GLY A 314 -9.34 -6.64 -4.59
CA GLY A 314 -8.25 -6.59 -5.58
C GLY A 314 -8.69 -5.94 -6.89
N MET A 315 -9.89 -6.24 -7.38
CA MET A 315 -10.46 -5.61 -8.58
C MET A 315 -10.66 -4.11 -8.40
N VAL A 316 -11.10 -3.64 -7.22
CA VAL A 316 -11.26 -2.20 -6.93
C VAL A 316 -9.93 -1.45 -7.08
N TYR A 317 -8.83 -1.98 -6.54
CA TYR A 317 -7.53 -1.33 -6.69
C TYR A 317 -6.97 -1.42 -8.11
N LEU A 318 -7.17 -2.54 -8.81
CA LEU A 318 -6.86 -2.64 -10.25
C LEU A 318 -7.68 -1.63 -11.08
N LEU A 319 -8.94 -1.41 -10.70
CA LEU A 319 -9.81 -0.46 -11.36
C LEU A 319 -9.31 0.97 -11.16
N TYR A 320 -8.90 1.29 -9.94
CA TYR A 320 -8.32 2.59 -9.61
C TYR A 320 -7.09 2.88 -10.47
N VAL A 321 -6.10 1.98 -10.48
CA VAL A 321 -4.87 2.18 -11.28
C VAL A 321 -5.11 2.10 -12.79
N SER A 322 -6.24 1.60 -13.26
CA SER A 322 -6.53 1.50 -14.69
C SER A 322 -7.23 2.74 -15.26
N ILE A 323 -8.18 3.30 -14.50
CA ILE A 323 -9.04 4.40 -14.96
C ILE A 323 -8.54 5.76 -14.44
N SER A 324 -8.10 5.84 -13.19
CA SER A 324 -7.73 7.11 -12.58
C SER A 324 -6.29 7.51 -12.90
N TYR A 325 -6.02 8.81 -12.78
CA TYR A 325 -4.67 9.27 -12.49
C TYR A 325 -4.21 8.65 -11.16
N PHE A 326 -2.97 8.22 -11.08
CA PHE A 326 -2.44 7.60 -9.88
C PHE A 326 -0.94 7.87 -9.81
N HIS A 327 -0.44 7.97 -8.58
CA HIS A 327 1.00 7.92 -8.38
C HIS A 327 1.47 6.46 -8.47
N PRO A 328 2.69 6.22 -8.96
CA PRO A 328 3.23 4.88 -9.18
C PRO A 328 3.16 3.97 -7.94
N GLN A 329 3.39 4.54 -6.76
CA GLN A 329 3.31 3.82 -5.49
C GLN A 329 1.93 3.24 -5.17
N TYR A 330 0.86 3.76 -5.75
CA TYR A 330 -0.50 3.31 -5.43
C TYR A 330 -0.84 1.94 -6.01
N LEU A 331 -0.06 1.45 -6.99
CA LEU A 331 -0.18 0.07 -7.44
C LEU A 331 0.10 -0.92 -6.30
N LEU A 332 0.91 -0.52 -5.31
CA LEU A 332 1.18 -1.32 -4.11
C LEU A 332 -0.11 -1.71 -3.37
N TRP A 333 -1.14 -0.87 -3.38
CA TRP A 333 -2.40 -1.12 -2.69
C TRP A 333 -3.13 -2.37 -3.22
N SER A 334 -2.89 -2.73 -4.48
CA SER A 334 -3.47 -3.95 -5.08
C SER A 334 -2.73 -5.23 -4.68
N VAL A 335 -1.43 -5.15 -4.39
CA VAL A 335 -0.56 -6.32 -4.18
C VAL A 335 -1.04 -7.25 -3.06
N PRO A 336 -1.49 -6.77 -1.88
CA PRO A 336 -1.98 -7.64 -0.81
C PRO A 336 -3.11 -8.58 -1.26
N PHE A 337 -3.90 -8.18 -2.26
CA PHE A 337 -4.99 -8.98 -2.81
C PHE A 337 -4.51 -9.86 -3.97
N LEU A 338 -3.64 -9.32 -4.83
CA LEU A 338 -3.13 -10.04 -6.00
C LEU A 338 -2.25 -11.26 -5.64
N VAL A 339 -1.51 -11.22 -4.54
CA VAL A 339 -0.66 -12.36 -4.14
C VAL A 339 -1.44 -13.64 -3.91
N PHE A 340 -2.69 -13.56 -3.46
CA PHE A 340 -3.57 -14.74 -3.33
C PHE A 340 -4.02 -15.27 -4.69
N LEU A 341 -4.29 -14.35 -5.62
CA LEU A 341 -4.74 -14.64 -6.97
C LEU A 341 -3.63 -15.29 -7.82
N PHE A 342 -2.37 -14.89 -7.62
CA PHE A 342 -1.22 -15.49 -8.29
C PHE A 342 -1.07 -16.99 -7.97
N VAL A 343 -1.37 -17.38 -6.73
CA VAL A 343 -1.33 -18.79 -6.31
C VAL A 343 -2.40 -19.62 -7.02
N ARG A 344 -3.58 -19.04 -7.25
CA ARG A 344 -4.68 -19.72 -7.93
C ARG A 344 -4.48 -19.73 -9.44
N ARG A 345 -3.92 -18.66 -9.99
CA ARG A 345 -3.79 -18.44 -11.42
C ARG A 345 -2.48 -17.74 -11.74
N GLU A 346 -1.49 -18.54 -12.11
CA GLU A 346 -0.14 -18.05 -12.41
C GLU A 346 -0.10 -17.05 -13.58
N SER A 347 -1.06 -17.09 -14.51
CA SER A 347 -1.14 -16.07 -15.58
C SER A 347 -1.23 -14.64 -15.04
N LEU A 348 -1.91 -14.43 -13.90
CA LEU A 348 -2.02 -13.10 -13.27
C LEU A 348 -0.68 -12.60 -12.72
N TYR A 349 0.21 -13.51 -12.33
CA TYR A 349 1.57 -13.15 -11.90
C TYR A 349 2.38 -12.56 -13.06
N TYR A 350 2.30 -13.17 -14.24
CA TYR A 350 2.98 -12.65 -15.43
C TYR A 350 2.38 -11.31 -15.89
N TYR A 351 1.06 -11.14 -15.84
CA TYR A 351 0.44 -9.85 -16.11
C TYR A 351 0.88 -8.78 -15.10
N HIS A 352 1.09 -9.13 -13.84
CA HIS A 352 1.61 -8.19 -12.84
C HIS A 352 3.07 -7.80 -13.11
N TRP A 353 3.91 -8.72 -13.59
CA TRP A 353 5.25 -8.37 -14.07
C TRP A 353 5.21 -7.44 -15.28
N ALA A 354 4.29 -7.68 -16.22
CA ALA A 354 4.06 -6.77 -17.32
C ALA A 354 3.61 -5.39 -16.83
N GLN A 355 2.64 -5.31 -15.89
CA GLN A 355 2.25 -4.06 -15.24
C GLN A 355 3.46 -3.33 -14.64
N MET A 356 4.36 -4.05 -13.97
CA MET A 356 5.57 -3.48 -13.39
C MET A 356 6.52 -2.92 -14.46
N ALA A 357 6.74 -3.64 -15.56
CA ALA A 357 7.56 -3.16 -16.67
C ALA A 357 6.96 -1.90 -17.32
N PHE A 358 5.66 -1.87 -17.57
CA PHE A 358 4.98 -0.68 -18.09
C PHE A 358 4.98 0.47 -17.08
N LEU A 359 4.86 0.17 -15.78
CA LEU A 359 4.97 1.18 -14.72
C LEU A 359 6.32 1.88 -14.75
N MET A 360 7.42 1.15 -14.98
CA MET A 360 8.75 1.74 -15.11
C MET A 360 8.86 2.75 -16.24
N VAL A 361 8.12 2.55 -17.33
CA VAL A 361 8.03 3.53 -18.42
C VAL A 361 7.13 4.70 -18.03
N ILE A 362 6.01 4.45 -17.35
CA ILE A 362 5.10 5.49 -16.87
C ILE A 362 5.78 6.43 -15.87
N LEU A 363 6.73 5.93 -15.07
CA LEU A 363 7.54 6.74 -14.15
C LEU A 363 8.24 7.92 -14.83
N ILE A 364 8.58 7.80 -16.13
CA ILE A 364 9.25 8.85 -16.88
C ILE A 364 8.43 10.15 -16.90
N TYR A 365 7.10 10.07 -16.80
CA TYR A 365 6.23 11.24 -16.71
C TYR A 365 6.58 12.17 -15.53
N TRP A 366 7.11 11.61 -14.45
CA TRP A 366 7.48 12.33 -13.24
C TRP A 366 8.93 12.83 -13.25
N GLY A 367 9.64 12.62 -14.37
CA GLY A 367 10.97 13.13 -14.62
C GLY A 367 12.02 12.62 -13.64
N ASP A 368 12.93 13.51 -13.28
CA ASP A 368 14.12 13.18 -12.50
C ASP A 368 13.80 12.78 -11.04
N LEU A 369 12.67 13.26 -10.50
CA LEU A 369 12.21 12.99 -9.14
C LEU A 369 12.05 11.49 -8.81
N VAL A 370 11.70 10.69 -9.82
CA VAL A 370 11.44 9.24 -9.65
C VAL A 370 12.36 8.38 -10.51
N THR A 371 13.38 8.98 -11.11
CA THR A 371 14.38 8.30 -11.91
C THR A 371 15.76 8.54 -11.29
N LYS A 372 16.49 9.58 -11.72
CA LYS A 372 17.87 9.82 -11.28
C LYS A 372 18.00 10.31 -9.84
N PHE A 373 17.01 11.01 -9.29
CA PHE A 373 17.10 11.47 -7.89
C PHE A 373 17.01 10.32 -6.89
N LEU A 374 16.50 9.15 -7.29
CA LEU A 374 16.46 7.97 -6.43
C LEU A 374 17.86 7.47 -6.06
N ILE A 375 18.88 7.75 -6.88
CA ILE A 375 20.26 7.29 -6.67
C ILE A 375 21.15 8.35 -6.01
N ALA A 376 20.59 9.51 -5.63
CA ALA A 376 21.35 10.62 -5.07
C ALA A 376 22.18 10.29 -3.82
N PRO A 377 21.79 9.36 -2.92
CA PRO A 377 22.68 8.95 -1.82
C PRO A 377 23.99 8.33 -2.29
N ILE A 378 23.96 7.62 -3.43
CA ILE A 378 25.12 6.93 -3.99
C ILE A 378 26.02 7.93 -4.71
N ASP A 379 25.42 8.74 -5.59
CA ASP A 379 26.13 9.76 -6.34
C ASP A 379 25.22 10.95 -6.66
N ILE A 380 25.35 11.99 -5.83
CA ILE A 380 24.63 13.25 -6.00
C ILE A 380 25.01 13.97 -7.31
N ARG A 381 26.24 13.79 -7.82
CA ARG A 381 26.67 14.48 -9.05
C ARG A 381 25.94 13.91 -10.26
N THR A 382 25.90 12.59 -10.40
CA THR A 382 25.09 11.94 -11.45
C THR A 382 23.61 12.28 -11.28
N ALA A 383 23.11 12.29 -10.05
CA ALA A 383 21.73 12.65 -9.78
C ALA A 383 21.39 14.11 -10.15
N MET A 384 22.31 15.06 -10.05
CA MET A 384 22.05 16.47 -10.41
C MET A 384 22.31 16.76 -11.90
N TYR A 385 23.47 16.35 -12.41
CA TYR A 385 23.97 16.77 -13.72
C TYR A 385 23.77 15.73 -14.83
N GLY A 386 23.40 14.50 -14.49
CA GLY A 386 23.09 13.46 -15.45
C GLY A 386 21.91 13.83 -16.36
N THR A 387 21.98 13.47 -17.63
CA THR A 387 20.86 13.67 -18.57
C THR A 387 19.70 12.76 -18.18
N GLY A 388 18.53 13.35 -17.92
CA GLY A 388 17.32 12.61 -17.59
C GLY A 388 16.73 11.86 -18.79
N LEU A 389 15.77 10.96 -18.51
CA LEU A 389 15.12 10.16 -19.57
C LEU A 389 14.22 11.00 -20.50
N ILE A 390 13.59 12.06 -19.98
CA ILE A 390 12.71 12.93 -20.79
C ILE A 390 13.49 13.60 -21.94
N PRO A 391 14.63 14.30 -21.70
CA PRO A 391 15.45 14.84 -22.79
C PRO A 391 15.94 13.79 -23.80
N LEU A 392 16.31 12.59 -23.33
CA LEU A 392 16.77 11.51 -24.21
C LEU A 392 15.67 11.04 -25.15
N ILE A 393 14.46 10.82 -24.63
CA ILE A 393 13.30 10.45 -25.46
C ILE A 393 12.92 11.61 -26.38
N GLY A 394 12.95 12.84 -25.88
CA GLY A 394 12.63 14.06 -26.63
C GLY A 394 13.49 14.28 -27.88
N ARG A 395 14.66 13.64 -27.99
CA ARG A 395 15.49 13.64 -29.22
C ARG A 395 14.91 12.80 -30.34
N LEU A 396 14.10 11.79 -30.03
CA LEU A 396 13.57 10.81 -30.98
C LEU A 396 12.04 10.88 -31.13
N TYR A 397 11.33 11.23 -30.06
CA TYR A 397 9.87 11.21 -30.00
C TYR A 397 9.30 12.10 -28.90
N GLU A 398 8.03 12.48 -29.00
CA GLU A 398 7.36 13.30 -27.98
C GLU A 398 7.18 12.50 -26.66
N PRO A 399 7.81 12.91 -25.54
CA PRO A 399 7.82 12.12 -24.31
C PRO A 399 6.42 11.84 -23.73
N ALA A 400 5.51 12.83 -23.82
CA ALA A 400 4.14 12.69 -23.33
C ALA A 400 3.37 11.61 -24.11
N LYS A 401 3.43 11.64 -25.45
CA LYS A 401 2.82 10.61 -26.30
C LYS A 401 3.43 9.25 -26.05
N PHE A 402 4.76 9.17 -25.90
CA PHE A 402 5.47 7.93 -25.57
C PHE A 402 4.89 7.31 -24.29
N VAL A 403 4.89 8.06 -23.18
CA VAL A 403 4.39 7.54 -21.90
C VAL A 403 2.90 7.17 -21.98
N ASN A 404 2.08 7.97 -22.66
CA ASN A 404 0.65 7.72 -22.78
C ASN A 404 0.31 6.41 -23.52
N ILE A 405 1.10 6.01 -24.52
CA ILE A 405 0.94 4.70 -25.19
C ILE A 405 1.15 3.56 -24.18
N PHE A 406 2.23 3.61 -23.41
CA PHE A 406 2.54 2.59 -22.40
C PHE A 406 1.51 2.60 -21.25
N ARG A 407 0.98 3.78 -20.91
CA ARG A 407 -0.13 3.93 -19.97
C ARG A 407 -1.40 3.23 -20.48
N SER A 408 -1.76 3.36 -21.76
CA SER A 408 -2.90 2.67 -22.35
C SER A 408 -2.73 1.14 -22.30
N VAL A 409 -1.53 0.62 -22.59
CA VAL A 409 -1.25 -0.82 -22.49
C VAL A 409 -1.34 -1.30 -21.03
N PHE A 410 -0.78 -0.55 -20.08
CA PHE A 410 -0.92 -0.84 -18.65
C PHE A 410 -2.39 -0.91 -18.21
N THR A 411 -3.22 0.03 -18.69
CA THR A 411 -4.66 0.06 -18.43
C THR A 411 -5.35 -1.17 -19.00
N ALA A 412 -5.04 -1.55 -20.25
CA ALA A 412 -5.59 -2.75 -20.88
C ALA A 412 -5.24 -4.03 -20.09
N ILE A 413 -4.00 -4.19 -19.64
CA ILE A 413 -3.58 -5.32 -18.79
C ILE A 413 -4.37 -5.34 -17.48
N SER A 414 -4.52 -4.18 -16.84
CA SER A 414 -5.23 -4.07 -15.56
C SER A 414 -6.72 -4.45 -15.70
N ILE A 415 -7.38 -3.96 -16.75
CA ILE A 415 -8.77 -4.33 -17.08
C ILE A 415 -8.89 -5.82 -17.42
N TRP A 416 -7.93 -6.37 -18.17
CA TRP A 416 -7.89 -7.78 -18.48
C TRP A 416 -7.75 -8.64 -17.23
N MET A 417 -6.88 -8.26 -16.28
CA MET A 417 -6.78 -8.92 -14.98
C MET A 417 -8.12 -8.88 -14.23
N ILE A 418 -8.83 -7.75 -14.20
CA ILE A 418 -10.17 -7.65 -13.60
C ILE A 418 -11.14 -8.66 -14.23
N TYR A 419 -11.19 -8.72 -15.57
CA TYR A 419 -12.03 -9.68 -16.29
C TYR A 419 -11.71 -11.12 -15.91
N LEU A 420 -10.42 -11.48 -15.88
CA LEU A 420 -9.98 -12.82 -15.51
C LEU A 420 -10.38 -13.20 -14.07
N ILE A 421 -10.22 -12.28 -13.12
CA ILE A 421 -10.60 -12.51 -11.73
C ILE A 421 -12.13 -12.65 -11.61
N TYR A 422 -12.89 -11.83 -12.34
CA TYR A 422 -14.35 -11.88 -12.32
C TYR A 422 -14.87 -13.21 -12.87
N ARG A 423 -14.27 -13.70 -13.96
CA ARG A 423 -14.57 -15.01 -14.52
C ARG A 423 -14.28 -16.15 -13.53
N ASP A 424 -13.14 -16.09 -12.83
CA ASP A 424 -12.78 -17.08 -11.83
C ASP A 424 -13.76 -17.09 -10.65
N ASN A 425 -14.22 -15.91 -10.21
CA ASN A 425 -15.24 -15.81 -9.15
C ASN A 425 -16.54 -16.50 -9.54
N LYS A 426 -17.00 -16.32 -10.79
CA LYS A 426 -18.21 -17.00 -11.29
C LYS A 426 -18.06 -18.53 -11.27
N ALA A 427 -16.88 -19.04 -11.59
CA ALA A 427 -16.60 -20.47 -11.54
C ALA A 427 -16.63 -21.03 -10.10
N ILE A 428 -16.06 -20.29 -9.13
CA ILE A 428 -16.11 -20.66 -7.70
C ILE A 428 -17.55 -20.76 -7.22
N SER A 429 -18.37 -19.74 -7.48
CA SER A 429 -19.77 -19.75 -7.04
C SER A 429 -20.59 -20.88 -7.67
N ILE A 430 -20.24 -21.34 -8.89
CA ILE A 430 -20.90 -22.50 -9.51
C ILE A 430 -20.49 -23.80 -8.83
N GLN A 431 -19.21 -23.97 -8.48
CA GLN A 431 -18.72 -25.16 -7.79
C GLN A 431 -19.31 -25.28 -6.38
N GLU A 432 -19.31 -24.21 -5.59
CA GLU A 432 -19.87 -24.20 -4.23
C GLU A 432 -21.39 -24.51 -4.22
N ASN A 433 -22.13 -24.14 -5.27
CA ASN A 433 -23.54 -24.51 -5.43
C ASN A 433 -23.73 -26.00 -5.76
N LYS A 434 -22.78 -26.64 -6.47
CA LYS A 434 -22.87 -28.06 -6.84
C LYS A 434 -22.49 -29.00 -5.70
N THR A 435 -21.56 -28.60 -4.84
CA THR A 435 -21.06 -29.47 -3.77
C THR A 435 -21.95 -29.50 -2.53
N GLY A 436 -22.99 -28.66 -2.44
CA GLY A 436 -23.88 -28.60 -1.26
C GLY A 436 -23.16 -28.16 0.03
N THR A 437 -21.87 -27.85 -0.04
CA THR A 437 -21.02 -27.37 1.06
C THR A 437 -21.26 -25.89 1.32
N GLY A 438 -22.52 -25.45 1.25
CA GLY A 438 -22.94 -24.18 1.80
C GLY A 438 -22.83 -24.29 3.31
N SER A 439 -21.62 -24.06 3.84
CA SER A 439 -21.49 -23.75 5.25
C SER A 439 -22.33 -22.49 5.48
N SER A 440 -23.42 -22.67 6.20
CA SER A 440 -24.12 -21.57 6.85
C SER A 440 -23.10 -20.84 7.73
N ILE A 441 -22.56 -19.73 7.25
CA ILE A 441 -21.70 -18.80 8.00
C ILE A 441 -22.42 -17.46 8.14
#